data_AF-A0A9E7K4H9-F1
#
_entry.id   AF-A0A9E7K4H9-F1
#
_cell.length_a   1.000
_cell.length_b   1.000
_cell.length_c   1.000
_cell.angle_alpha   90.00
_cell.angle_beta   90.00
_cell.angle_gamma   90.00
#
_symmetry.space_group_name_H-M   'P 1'
#
loop_
_entity.id
_entity.type
_entity.pdbx_description
1 polymer ?
#
loop_
_entity_poly.entity_id
_entity_poly.type
_entity_poly.pdbx_seq_one_letter_code
_entity_poly.pdbx_strand_id
1 'polypeptide(L)'
;SRILWLGDLNYRIALSYNEARTLLEDNDWDSLLGRDQLKMEREAGRVFDGWKEGKIYFAPTYKYSYNSDAYAGETTKSKKKRRTPAWCDRILWYGEGIEQLQYFREESRFSDHRPVCAVFLAQVEASSHGRCRKGYSSVCSRFPRDEIIPQRHSFYEY
;
A
#
# COMPACT_ATOMS: atom_id res chain seq x y z
N SER A 1 8.14 22.30 4.30
CA SER A 1 8.71 21.08 4.92
C SER A 1 8.28 19.86 4.11
N ARG A 2 9.10 18.80 4.08
CA ARG A 2 8.79 17.51 3.43
C ARG A 2 8.55 16.48 4.52
N ILE A 3 7.38 15.86 4.54
CA ILE A 3 6.97 14.96 5.63
C ILE A 3 6.50 13.64 5.02
N LEU A 4 6.97 12.53 5.60
CA LEU A 4 6.48 11.19 5.34
C LEU A 4 5.71 10.71 6.55
N TRP A 5 4.53 10.13 6.33
CA TRP A 5 3.72 9.51 7.36
C TRP A 5 3.41 8.07 6.94
N LEU A 6 3.82 7.10 7.74
CA LEU A 6 3.65 5.69 7.41
C LEU A 6 3.35 4.82 8.63
N GLY A 7 2.66 3.72 8.39
CA GLY A 7 2.37 2.68 9.38
C GLY A 7 1.03 1.98 9.17
N ASP A 8 0.63 1.16 10.15
CA ASP A 8 -0.72 0.62 10.25
C ASP A 8 -1.67 1.72 10.73
N LEU A 9 -2.39 2.34 9.80
CA LEU A 9 -3.41 3.36 10.07
C LEU A 9 -4.77 2.73 10.43
N ASN A 10 -4.90 1.41 10.30
CA ASN A 10 -6.05 0.59 10.68
C ASN A 10 -7.41 0.94 10.03
N TYR A 11 -7.41 1.75 8.96
CA TYR A 11 -8.60 1.96 8.14
C TYR A 11 -8.99 0.68 7.42
N ARG A 12 -10.30 0.44 7.33
CA ARG A 12 -10.87 -0.80 6.77
C ARG A 12 -11.66 -0.54 5.50
N ILE A 13 -12.06 -1.61 4.83
CA ILE A 13 -13.00 -1.54 3.71
C ILE A 13 -14.42 -1.55 4.28
N ALA A 14 -15.25 -0.61 3.86
CA ALA A 14 -16.65 -0.47 4.24
C ALA A 14 -17.56 -1.44 3.44
N LEU A 15 -17.20 -2.71 3.44
CA LEU A 15 -17.95 -3.81 2.81
C LEU A 15 -18.08 -4.98 3.77
N SER A 16 -19.12 -5.78 3.61
CA SER A 16 -19.16 -7.10 4.24
C SER A 16 -18.06 -8.00 3.67
N TYR A 17 -17.65 -9.00 4.44
CA TYR A 17 -16.64 -9.96 3.97
C TYR A 17 -17.04 -10.63 2.64
N ASN A 18 -18.32 -10.95 2.47
CA ASN A 18 -18.77 -11.66 1.27
C ASN A 18 -18.68 -10.77 0.02
N GLU A 19 -19.08 -9.51 0.12
CA GLU A 19 -18.96 -8.54 -0.99
C GLU A 19 -17.50 -8.28 -1.33
N ALA A 20 -16.66 -8.06 -0.31
CA ALA A 20 -15.22 -7.86 -0.51
C ALA A 20 -14.55 -9.10 -1.14
N ARG A 21 -14.97 -10.31 -0.76
CA ARG A 21 -14.45 -11.55 -1.32
C ARG A 21 -14.69 -11.65 -2.82
N THR A 22 -15.89 -11.33 -3.30
CA THR A 22 -16.19 -11.37 -4.75
C THR A 22 -15.25 -10.45 -5.52
N LEU A 23 -15.04 -9.22 -5.03
CA LEU A 23 -14.11 -8.28 -5.67
C LEU A 23 -12.64 -8.73 -5.57
N LEU A 24 -12.26 -9.40 -4.48
CA LEU A 24 -10.92 -9.98 -4.32
C LEU A 24 -10.65 -11.10 -5.33
N GLU A 25 -11.64 -11.96 -5.58
CA GLU A 25 -11.56 -13.05 -6.56
C GLU A 25 -11.34 -12.51 -7.98
N ASP A 26 -11.97 -11.38 -8.31
CA ASP A 26 -11.83 -10.71 -9.60
C ASP A 26 -10.61 -9.79 -9.70
N ASN A 27 -9.87 -9.59 -8.59
CA ASN A 27 -8.80 -8.59 -8.45
C ASN A 27 -9.27 -7.16 -8.79
N ASP A 28 -10.54 -6.85 -8.51
CA ASP A 28 -11.13 -5.53 -8.74
C ASP A 28 -10.74 -4.56 -7.61
N TRP A 29 -9.48 -4.12 -7.65
CA TRP A 29 -8.90 -3.20 -6.68
C TRP A 29 -9.57 -1.84 -6.70
N ASP A 30 -9.98 -1.36 -7.87
CA ASP A 30 -10.60 -0.04 -8.00
C ASP A 30 -11.95 0.01 -7.28
N SER A 31 -12.80 -1.03 -7.44
CA SER A 31 -14.07 -1.13 -6.70
C SER A 31 -13.86 -1.29 -5.18
N LEU A 32 -12.87 -2.09 -4.76
CA LEU A 32 -12.53 -2.25 -3.34
C LEU A 32 -12.02 -0.94 -2.72
N LEU A 33 -11.12 -0.24 -3.41
CA LEU A 33 -10.60 1.06 -2.99
C LEU A 33 -11.70 2.11 -2.97
N GLY A 34 -12.71 2.03 -3.83
CA GLY A 34 -13.92 2.86 -3.74
C GLY A 34 -14.67 2.75 -2.41
N ARG A 35 -14.37 1.74 -1.60
CA ARG A 35 -14.93 1.51 -0.26
C ARG A 35 -13.88 1.56 0.85
N ASP A 36 -12.64 1.96 0.54
CA ASP A 36 -11.57 2.15 1.52
C ASP A 36 -11.87 3.36 2.42
N GLN A 37 -11.91 3.15 3.73
CA GLN A 37 -12.25 4.22 4.68
C GLN A 37 -11.25 5.38 4.61
N LEU A 38 -9.94 5.12 4.52
CA LEU A 38 -8.95 6.21 4.45
C LEU A 38 -9.19 7.08 3.22
N LYS A 39 -9.40 6.46 2.05
CA LYS A 39 -9.71 7.17 0.81
C LYS A 39 -10.97 8.01 0.96
N MET A 40 -12.07 7.44 1.47
CA MET A 40 -13.33 8.18 1.68
C MET A 40 -13.19 9.35 2.67
N GLU A 41 -12.46 9.16 3.77
CA GLU A 41 -12.22 10.21 4.76
C GLU A 41 -11.36 11.36 4.19
N ARG A 42 -10.37 11.02 3.34
CA ARG A 42 -9.53 12.01 2.63
C ARG A 42 -10.29 12.77 1.56
N GLU A 43 -11.07 12.07 0.74
CA GLU A 43 -11.91 12.68 -0.31
C GLU A 43 -12.97 13.62 0.29
N ALA A 44 -13.43 13.32 1.50
CA ALA A 44 -14.33 14.19 2.23
C ALA A 44 -13.62 15.29 3.06
N GLY A 45 -12.30 15.42 2.97
CA GLY A 45 -11.52 16.45 3.66
C GLY A 45 -11.49 16.35 5.18
N ARG A 46 -11.81 15.18 5.76
CA ARG A 46 -11.87 14.99 7.23
C ARG A 46 -10.52 14.67 7.86
N VAL A 47 -9.62 14.05 7.09
CA VAL A 47 -8.30 13.62 7.54
C VAL A 47 -7.26 13.86 6.46
N PHE A 48 -6.00 14.05 6.88
CA PHE A 48 -4.85 14.16 5.99
C PHE A 48 -5.05 15.20 4.86
N ASP A 49 -5.62 16.36 5.19
CA ASP A 49 -5.81 17.47 4.23
C ASP A 49 -4.47 17.95 3.67
N GLY A 50 -4.40 18.11 2.35
CA GLY A 50 -3.18 18.44 1.60
C GLY A 50 -2.13 17.30 1.50
N TRP A 51 -2.36 16.14 2.12
CA TRP A 51 -1.46 14.99 1.98
C TRP A 51 -1.76 14.21 0.70
N LYS A 52 -0.71 13.65 0.13
CA LYS A 52 -0.73 12.84 -1.09
C LYS A 52 -0.46 11.37 -0.74
N GLU A 53 -1.02 10.48 -1.55
CA GLU A 53 -0.79 9.03 -1.48
C GLU A 53 -0.74 8.49 -2.91
N GLY A 54 0.09 7.49 -3.15
CA GLY A 54 0.24 6.87 -4.46
C GLY A 54 -0.98 6.06 -4.82
N LYS A 55 -1.18 5.86 -6.12
CA LYS A 55 -2.19 4.89 -6.56
C LYS A 55 -1.76 3.48 -6.11
N ILE A 56 -2.67 2.79 -5.45
CA ILE A 56 -2.48 1.42 -4.98
C ILE A 56 -2.83 0.47 -6.12
N TYR A 57 -1.87 -0.38 -6.49
CA TYR A 57 -2.04 -1.43 -7.52
C TYR A 57 -1.84 -2.84 -6.94
N PHE A 58 -1.76 -2.96 -5.62
CA PHE A 58 -1.50 -4.20 -4.91
C PHE A 58 -2.70 -4.60 -4.06
N ALA A 59 -2.86 -5.90 -3.84
CA ALA A 59 -3.94 -6.45 -3.05
C ALA A 59 -3.85 -6.04 -1.55
N PRO A 60 -4.96 -6.09 -0.79
CA PRO A 60 -4.97 -5.75 0.63
C PRO A 60 -3.84 -6.39 1.44
N THR A 61 -3.31 -5.66 2.42
CA THR A 61 -2.12 -6.08 3.18
C THR A 61 -2.49 -6.85 4.45
N TYR A 62 -3.75 -6.79 4.86
CA TYR A 62 -4.31 -7.42 6.06
C TYR A 62 -5.61 -8.14 5.70
N LYS A 63 -6.06 -9.23 6.34
CA LYS A 63 -5.39 -10.07 7.33
C LYS A 63 -5.08 -11.43 6.74
N TYR A 64 -3.83 -11.84 6.77
CA TYR A 64 -3.39 -13.14 6.28
C TYR A 64 -3.42 -14.24 7.35
N SER A 65 -3.59 -15.49 6.93
CA SER A 65 -3.32 -16.64 7.79
C SER A 65 -1.80 -16.77 8.01
N TYR A 66 -1.39 -17.27 9.17
CA TYR A 66 0.03 -17.43 9.51
C TYR A 66 0.75 -18.25 8.44
N ASN A 67 1.89 -17.73 7.95
CA ASN A 67 2.73 -18.37 6.94
C ASN A 67 1.98 -18.81 5.67
N SER A 68 0.99 -18.04 5.21
CA SER A 68 0.13 -18.38 4.08
C SER A 68 -0.25 -17.14 3.27
N ASP A 69 -0.58 -17.34 1.99
CA ASP A 69 -1.13 -16.32 1.09
C ASP A 69 -2.67 -16.25 1.14
N ALA A 70 -3.31 -17.15 1.90
CA ALA A 70 -4.76 -17.10 2.12
C ALA A 70 -5.12 -16.05 3.16
N TYR A 71 -6.16 -15.25 2.88
CA TYR A 71 -6.71 -14.35 3.89
C TYR A 71 -7.34 -15.15 5.04
N ALA A 72 -7.15 -14.71 6.28
CA ALA A 72 -7.60 -15.40 7.49
C ALA A 72 -9.12 -15.64 7.55
N GLY A 73 -9.90 -14.86 6.79
CA GLY A 73 -11.34 -15.05 6.70
C GLY A 73 -11.78 -16.28 5.91
N GLU A 74 -10.89 -16.87 5.11
CA GLU A 74 -11.17 -18.07 4.28
C GLU A 74 -11.05 -19.36 5.09
N THR A 75 -10.08 -19.42 5.99
CA THR A 75 -9.74 -20.63 6.76
C THR A 75 -10.54 -20.76 8.05
N THR A 76 -11.27 -19.71 8.47
CA THR A 76 -11.99 -19.70 9.74
C THR A 76 -13.42 -20.22 9.62
N LYS A 77 -13.70 -21.38 10.23
CA LYS A 77 -15.06 -21.97 10.37
C LYS A 77 -16.02 -21.10 11.19
N SER A 78 -15.51 -20.14 11.97
CA SER A 78 -16.32 -19.27 12.83
C SER A 78 -16.47 -17.87 12.23
N LYS A 79 -17.71 -17.49 11.87
CA LYS A 79 -18.05 -16.14 11.38
C LYS A 79 -17.60 -15.02 12.34
N LYS A 80 -17.48 -15.29 13.65
CA LYS A 80 -17.09 -14.29 14.67
C LYS A 80 -15.63 -13.85 14.60
N LYS A 81 -14.73 -14.66 14.00
CA LYS A 81 -13.30 -14.32 13.86
C LYS A 81 -12.92 -13.84 12.46
N ARG A 82 -13.89 -13.79 11.54
CA ARG A 82 -13.68 -13.42 10.13
C ARG A 82 -13.38 -11.92 10.03
N ARG A 83 -12.22 -11.57 9.47
CA ARG A 83 -11.85 -10.19 9.16
C ARG A 83 -11.93 -9.98 7.65
N THR A 84 -12.58 -8.90 7.23
CA THR A 84 -12.53 -8.42 5.84
C THR A 84 -11.11 -7.95 5.54
N PRO A 85 -10.52 -8.37 4.41
CA PRO A 85 -9.22 -7.84 4.00
C PRO A 85 -9.23 -6.32 3.86
N ALA A 86 -8.11 -5.65 4.16
CA ALA A 86 -7.99 -4.21 4.14
C ALA A 86 -6.55 -3.73 3.86
N TRP A 87 -6.43 -2.50 3.34
CA TRP A 87 -5.16 -1.76 3.27
C TRP A 87 -4.97 -0.96 4.56
N CYS A 88 -4.55 -1.65 5.61
CA CYS A 88 -4.26 -1.03 6.90
C CYS A 88 -2.92 -0.27 6.86
N ASP A 89 -1.95 -0.77 6.09
CA ASP A 89 -0.58 -0.30 6.04
C ASP A 89 -0.39 0.72 4.91
N ARG A 90 -0.16 2.00 5.28
CA ARG A 90 -0.24 3.13 4.33
C ARG A 90 0.99 4.01 4.41
N ILE A 91 1.32 4.66 3.29
CA ILE A 91 2.44 5.62 3.19
C ILE A 91 1.92 6.88 2.49
N LEU A 92 1.83 7.97 3.25
CA LEU A 92 1.41 9.29 2.77
C LEU A 92 2.57 10.27 2.85
N TRP A 93 2.51 11.32 2.05
CA TRP A 93 3.48 12.40 2.09
C TRP A 93 2.85 13.79 1.97
N TYR A 94 3.54 14.78 2.51
CA TYR A 94 3.16 16.19 2.46
C TYR A 94 4.36 17.07 2.10
N GLY A 95 4.09 18.14 1.36
CA GLY A 95 5.06 19.16 1.00
C GLY A 95 5.54 19.11 -0.45
N GLU A 96 6.35 20.10 -0.80
CA GLU A 96 6.86 20.33 -2.15
C GLU A 96 8.25 19.74 -2.39
N GLY A 97 8.56 19.45 -3.66
CA GLY A 97 9.84 18.85 -4.06
C GLY A 97 10.04 17.43 -3.53
N ILE A 98 8.96 16.70 -3.29
CA ILE A 98 8.94 15.26 -3.02
C ILE A 98 7.97 14.58 -3.99
N GLU A 99 8.45 13.55 -4.66
CA GLU A 99 7.71 12.78 -5.67
C GLU A 99 7.81 11.30 -5.33
N GLN A 100 6.67 10.61 -5.31
CA GLN A 100 6.65 9.16 -5.13
C GLN A 100 6.86 8.47 -6.49
N LEU A 101 7.89 7.64 -6.58
CA LEU A 101 8.26 6.90 -7.79
C LEU A 101 7.65 5.50 -7.82
N GLN A 102 7.56 4.85 -6.67
CA GLN A 102 7.02 3.49 -6.54
C GLN A 102 6.21 3.37 -5.25
N TYR A 103 5.17 2.55 -5.30
CA TYR A 103 4.35 2.19 -4.15
C TYR A 103 3.83 0.77 -4.29
N PHE A 104 4.34 -0.15 -3.47
CA PHE A 104 4.11 -1.58 -3.66
C PHE A 104 4.11 -2.35 -2.34
N ARG A 105 3.64 -3.59 -2.42
CA ARG A 105 3.59 -4.56 -1.32
C ARG A 105 4.64 -5.64 -1.55
N GLU A 106 5.26 -6.08 -0.46
CA GLU A 106 6.17 -7.23 -0.43
C GLU A 106 5.47 -8.48 0.10
N GLU A 107 5.97 -9.67 -0.27
CA GLU A 107 5.31 -10.95 -0.01
C GLU A 107 5.84 -11.71 1.21
N SER A 108 6.40 -10.99 2.20
CA SER A 108 6.85 -11.61 3.45
C SER A 108 5.66 -12.18 4.24
N ARG A 109 5.79 -13.43 4.70
CA ARG A 109 4.72 -14.18 5.41
C ARG A 109 4.94 -14.28 6.93
N PHE A 110 5.89 -13.52 7.49
CA PHE A 110 6.21 -13.56 8.92
C PHE A 110 5.13 -12.96 9.83
N SER A 111 4.23 -12.16 9.25
CA SER A 111 3.12 -11.50 9.94
C SER A 111 1.79 -11.84 9.26
N ASP A 112 0.67 -11.53 9.93
CA ASP A 112 -0.64 -11.46 9.31
C ASP A 112 -0.85 -10.19 8.47
N HIS A 113 0.18 -9.33 8.42
CA HIS A 113 0.33 -8.23 7.48
C HIS A 113 1.39 -8.51 6.41
N ARG A 114 1.23 -7.89 5.24
CA ARG A 114 2.24 -7.81 4.18
C ARG A 114 2.97 -6.46 4.25
N PRO A 115 4.33 -6.41 4.21
CA PRO A 115 5.05 -5.16 4.24
C PRO A 115 4.72 -4.26 3.05
N VAL A 116 4.72 -2.95 3.27
CA VAL A 116 4.46 -1.93 2.25
C VAL A 116 5.69 -1.04 2.11
N CYS A 117 6.08 -0.81 0.86
CA CYS A 117 7.28 -0.06 0.49
C CYS A 117 6.93 1.08 -0.46
N ALA A 118 7.65 2.18 -0.34
CA ALA A 118 7.57 3.29 -1.28
C ALA A 118 8.96 3.87 -1.56
N VAL A 119 9.19 4.29 -2.80
CA VAL A 119 10.41 4.96 -3.24
C VAL A 119 10.07 6.41 -3.57
N PHE A 120 10.86 7.34 -3.05
CA PHE A 120 10.66 8.78 -3.25
C PHE A 120 11.89 9.44 -3.88
N LEU A 121 11.65 10.39 -4.77
CA LEU A 121 12.62 11.39 -5.18
C LEU A 121 12.39 12.65 -4.33
N ALA A 122 13.40 13.09 -3.59
CA ALA A 122 13.33 14.29 -2.76
C ALA A 122 14.40 15.30 -3.19
N GLN A 123 13.97 16.52 -3.52
CA GLN A 123 14.88 17.63 -3.79
C GLN A 123 15.50 18.11 -2.48
N VAL A 124 16.81 18.29 -2.47
CA VAL A 124 17.55 18.80 -1.31
C VAL A 124 18.32 20.04 -1.73
N GLU A 125 18.16 21.13 -0.97
CA GLU A 125 19.00 22.31 -1.14
C GLU A 125 20.32 22.09 -0.41
N ALA A 126 21.42 22.05 -1.16
CA ALA A 126 22.76 22.00 -0.57
C ALA A 126 23.25 23.43 -0.33
N SER A 127 23.15 23.93 0.91
CA SER A 127 23.79 25.19 1.29
C SER A 127 25.30 24.99 1.38
N SER A 128 26.05 25.43 0.37
CA SER A 128 27.52 25.31 0.36
C SER A 128 28.17 26.35 1.28
N HIS A 129 28.39 26.01 2.55
CA HIS A 129 29.27 26.78 3.45
C HIS A 129 30.74 26.33 3.34
N GLY A 130 31.21 26.09 2.12
CA GLY A 130 32.56 25.59 1.81
C GLY A 130 32.53 24.59 0.66
N ARG A 131 33.53 24.66 -0.23
CA ARG A 131 33.64 23.89 -1.48
C ARG A 131 33.29 22.40 -1.28
N CYS A 132 32.08 22.00 -1.63
CA CYS A 132 31.70 20.60 -1.74
C CYS A 132 32.18 20.07 -3.10
N ARG A 133 33.07 19.08 -3.09
CA ARG A 133 33.55 18.40 -4.31
C ARG A 133 32.32 17.79 -5.01
N LYS A 134 32.19 18.03 -6.31
CA LYS A 134 31.20 17.37 -7.19
C LYS A 134 31.45 15.85 -7.16
N GLY A 135 30.87 15.16 -6.18
CA GLY A 135 30.70 13.72 -6.20
C GLY A 135 29.33 13.45 -6.81
N TYR A 136 29.31 12.92 -8.02
CA TYR A 136 28.10 12.32 -8.56
C TYR A 136 27.73 11.15 -7.65
N SER A 137 26.68 11.28 -6.83
CA SER A 137 26.02 10.09 -6.29
C SER A 137 25.40 9.41 -7.50
N SER A 138 25.87 8.20 -7.81
CA SER A 138 25.40 7.41 -8.93
C SER A 138 23.89 7.41 -8.97
N VAL A 139 23.34 7.90 -10.09
CA VAL A 139 21.96 7.65 -10.47
C VAL A 139 21.84 6.13 -10.52
N CYS A 140 21.18 5.54 -9.52
CA CYS A 140 20.82 4.14 -9.55
C CYS A 140 19.99 3.97 -10.83
N SER A 141 20.56 3.24 -11.77
CA SER A 141 20.00 2.97 -13.09
C SER A 141 18.55 2.52 -12.95
N ARG A 142 17.68 3.23 -13.66
CA ARG A 142 16.25 2.93 -13.88
C ARG A 142 15.97 1.44 -13.72
N PHE A 143 15.28 1.05 -12.64
CA PHE A 143 14.71 -0.28 -12.56
C PHE A 143 13.73 -0.45 -13.74
N PRO A 144 13.81 -1.56 -14.49
CA PRO A 144 12.85 -1.85 -15.54
C PRO A 144 11.43 -1.75 -14.98
N ARG A 145 10.56 -1.03 -15.70
CA ARG A 145 9.12 -1.09 -15.50
C ARG A 145 8.64 -2.44 -16.00
N ASP A 146 8.82 -3.48 -15.19
CA ASP A 146 8.07 -4.70 -15.38
C ASP A 146 6.72 -4.48 -14.70
N GLU A 147 5.68 -4.34 -15.52
CA GLU A 147 4.28 -4.39 -15.09
C GLU A 147 4.04 -5.76 -14.48
N ILE A 148 4.32 -5.91 -13.19
CA ILE A 148 3.91 -7.08 -12.41
C ILE A 148 2.41 -6.91 -12.17
N ILE A 149 1.62 -7.23 -13.20
CA ILE A 149 0.20 -7.53 -13.02
C ILE A 149 0.16 -8.71 -12.03
N PRO A 150 -0.48 -8.57 -10.86
CA PRO A 150 -0.61 -9.69 -9.94
C PRO A 150 -1.21 -10.88 -10.69
N GLN A 151 -0.55 -12.04 -10.63
CA GLN A 151 -1.15 -13.27 -11.11
C GLN A 151 -2.51 -13.43 -10.43
N ARG A 152 -3.51 -13.87 -11.21
CA ARG A 152 -4.83 -14.24 -10.70
C ARG A 152 -4.61 -15.07 -9.43
N HIS A 153 -5.23 -14.67 -8.32
CA HIS A 153 -5.39 -15.57 -7.19
C HIS A 153 -6.30 -16.70 -7.66
N SER A 154 -5.71 -17.75 -8.23
CA SER A 154 -6.42 -18.99 -8.51
C SER A 154 -6.70 -19.62 -7.16
N PHE A 155 -7.96 -19.58 -6.74
CA PHE A 155 -8.45 -20.30 -5.55
C PHE A 155 -8.52 -21.82 -5.76
N TYR A 156 -8.01 -22.32 -6.89
CA TYR A 156 -7.89 -23.74 -7.21
C TYR A 156 -6.58 -23.99 -7.97
N GLU A 157 -5.53 -24.36 -7.26
CA GLU A 157 -4.51 -25.25 -7.80
C GLU A 157 -4.48 -26.50 -6.89
N TYR A 158 -4.55 -27.66 -7.53
CA TYR A 158 -4.63 -28.99 -6.89
C TYR A 158 -3.40 -29.29 -6.03
#